data_AF-A0A835L4K9-F1
#
_entry.id   AF-A0A835L4K9-F1
#
_cell.length_a   1.000
_cell.length_b   1.000
_cell.length_c   1.000
_cell.angle_alpha   90.00
_cell.angle_beta   90.00
_cell.angle_gamma   90.00
#
_symmetry.space_group_name_H-M   'P 1'
#
loop_
_entity.id
_entity.type
_entity.pdbx_description
1 polymer ?
#
loop_
_entity_poly.entity_id
_entity_poly.type
_entity_poly.pdbx_seq_one_letter_code
_entity_poly.pdbx_strand_id
1 'polypeptide(L)'
;MAFIFDERNSNDDLLSLGFNTGSLNWLLHARYVRGEHSLCLDLADDLQKKHDNKHRYAHYIKGAVLADAGRLQEALERYHSCIRLHPQDPEPLKQVAKCLSRQHRFQLSHEAYLEADKLTKHPDPDIYCALAECSWNLGELERGVEWARSAVQAGGGERAAALLAKILLACDDVPGALAAYDQALTTHACGADTLAAAGALRLRAGDPRRAFQLLGAALAQQPTQHAAALALAAMMLQHKDVDAALARLKGALSAHPTCVAAHANLGMALLAKKKYIAALTCLQRASWAAPLSARAAHDLGVALLVCKRPASAFCRLATAAALQPFQPYTVLLIGIALERLGDSRADAAYSRAVALANDDPLIRLNIAGRHARAGRLTEAVEEAEITAELLQREERPDAQIETKERTASLVVLPPLVLGYDEIYNELKEEQNATEAKAERSPPDFIDTKGRRNFDIQRDFGSLFKDRRSLNTKSINDDINMNEFSPIFTYR
;
A
#
# COMPACT_ATOMS: atom_id res chain seq x y z
N MET A 1 23.24 35.46 -29.95
CA MET A 1 23.25 36.91 -29.67
C MET A 1 21.92 37.27 -29.06
N ALA A 2 21.89 37.59 -27.77
CA ALA A 2 20.72 38.09 -27.08
C ALA A 2 20.45 39.54 -27.53
N PHE A 3 19.33 39.77 -28.20
CA PHE A 3 18.79 41.12 -28.35
C PHE A 3 17.74 41.31 -27.27
N ILE A 4 18.12 42.03 -26.21
CA ILE A 4 17.22 42.60 -25.22
C ILE A 4 16.61 43.83 -25.92
N PHE A 5 15.40 43.69 -26.45
CA PHE A 5 14.56 44.85 -26.74
C PHE A 5 13.82 45.20 -25.45
N ASP A 6 13.91 46.45 -25.04
CA ASP A 6 13.26 46.99 -23.85
C ASP A 6 11.74 47.13 -24.15
N GLU A 7 10.97 46.08 -23.83
CA GLU A 7 9.54 45.89 -24.14
C GLU A 7 8.58 46.75 -23.27
N ARG A 8 8.99 47.94 -22.82
CA ARG A 8 8.13 48.81 -22.01
C ARG A 8 7.25 49.76 -22.80
N ASN A 9 7.46 49.92 -24.10
CA ASN A 9 6.67 50.83 -24.94
C ASN A 9 5.97 50.10 -26.09
N SER A 10 4.65 50.16 -26.00
CA SER A 10 3.61 50.05 -27.03
C SER A 10 3.64 48.84 -27.98
N ASN A 11 2.54 48.07 -27.97
CA ASN A 11 2.19 47.15 -29.06
C ASN A 11 2.14 47.87 -30.42
N ASP A 12 1.93 49.19 -30.42
CA ASP A 12 1.81 50.01 -31.62
C ASP A 12 3.15 50.22 -32.37
N ASP A 13 4.28 50.28 -31.67
CA ASP A 13 5.59 50.56 -32.30
C ASP A 13 6.06 49.38 -33.18
N LEU A 14 5.85 48.13 -32.74
CA LEU A 14 6.20 46.94 -33.53
C LEU A 14 5.24 46.67 -34.69
N LEU A 15 3.99 47.14 -34.58
CA LEU A 15 2.95 47.01 -35.62
C LEU A 15 3.11 48.05 -36.74
N SER A 16 3.81 49.16 -36.48
CA SER A 16 4.09 50.23 -37.45
C SER A 16 5.29 49.94 -38.39
N LEU A 17 6.14 48.96 -38.04
CA LEU A 17 7.43 48.71 -38.67
C LEU A 17 7.39 47.78 -39.91
N GLY A 18 6.22 47.48 -40.47
CA GLY A 18 6.11 46.78 -41.77
C GLY A 18 6.70 45.36 -41.79
N PHE A 19 6.88 44.71 -40.64
CA PHE A 19 7.31 43.33 -40.58
C PHE A 19 6.21 42.40 -41.10
N ASN A 20 6.57 41.58 -42.08
CA ASN A 20 5.68 40.70 -42.83
C ASN A 20 4.94 39.74 -41.89
N THR A 21 3.61 39.74 -41.92
CA THR A 21 2.67 39.14 -40.93
C THR A 21 2.88 37.68 -40.52
N GLY A 22 3.71 36.90 -41.24
CA GLY A 22 4.26 35.64 -40.72
C GLY A 22 5.22 35.79 -39.52
N SER A 23 5.62 37.03 -39.19
CA SER A 23 6.66 37.37 -38.23
C SER A 23 6.18 37.64 -36.81
N LEU A 24 4.91 37.47 -36.45
CA LEU A 24 4.45 37.71 -35.07
C LEU A 24 4.11 36.42 -34.30
N ASN A 25 4.14 35.26 -34.98
CA ASN A 25 3.93 33.95 -34.35
C ASN A 25 4.97 33.67 -33.26
N TRP A 26 6.24 34.04 -33.48
CA TRP A 26 7.27 33.88 -32.47
C TRP A 26 7.01 34.74 -31.23
N LEU A 27 6.48 35.96 -31.40
CA LEU A 27 6.15 36.86 -30.29
C LEU A 27 4.97 36.31 -29.50
N LEU A 28 3.93 35.82 -30.19
CA LEU A 28 2.78 35.17 -29.56
C LEU A 28 3.23 33.95 -28.73
N HIS A 29 4.10 33.11 -29.31
CA HIS A 29 4.66 31.95 -28.62
C HIS A 29 5.56 32.35 -27.44
N ALA A 30 6.41 33.36 -27.60
CA ALA A 30 7.30 33.84 -26.54
C ALA A 30 6.50 34.37 -25.34
N ARG A 31 5.44 35.13 -25.58
CA ARG A 31 4.52 35.62 -24.53
C ARG A 31 3.80 34.49 -23.83
N TYR A 32 3.34 33.48 -24.58
CA TYR A 32 2.73 32.27 -24.02
C TYR A 32 3.69 31.52 -23.08
N VAL A 33 4.93 31.27 -23.55
CA VAL A 33 5.95 30.56 -22.76
C VAL A 33 6.37 31.35 -21.52
N ARG A 34 6.34 32.69 -21.56
CA ARG A 34 6.58 33.56 -20.39
C ARG A 34 5.42 33.59 -19.39
N GLY A 35 4.26 33.01 -19.72
CA GLY A 35 3.06 33.03 -18.86
C GLY A 35 2.29 34.36 -18.88
N GLU A 36 2.56 35.23 -19.86
CA GLU A 36 1.90 36.54 -20.00
C GLU A 36 0.55 36.38 -20.73
N HIS A 37 -0.38 35.67 -20.08
CA HIS A 37 -1.61 35.19 -20.71
C HIS A 37 -2.54 36.31 -21.21
N SER A 38 -2.66 37.44 -20.50
CA SER A 38 -3.51 38.57 -20.92
C SER A 38 -3.00 39.23 -22.20
N LEU A 39 -1.72 39.62 -22.19
CA LEU A 39 -1.06 40.24 -23.36
C LEU A 39 -1.04 39.29 -24.56
N CYS A 40 -0.92 37.99 -24.32
CA CYS A 40 -0.99 36.97 -25.36
C CYS A 40 -2.38 36.91 -26.02
N LEU A 41 -3.46 37.02 -25.23
CA LEU A 41 -4.83 37.04 -25.74
C LEU A 41 -5.14 38.31 -26.52
N ASP A 42 -4.71 39.47 -26.01
CA ASP A 42 -4.90 40.76 -26.70
C ASP A 42 -4.19 40.77 -28.06
N LEU A 43 -2.93 40.31 -28.08
CA LEU A 43 -2.14 40.19 -29.31
C LEU A 43 -2.76 39.18 -30.28
N ALA A 44 -3.27 38.05 -29.78
CA ALA A 44 -3.98 37.07 -30.59
C ALA A 44 -5.24 37.69 -31.24
N ASP A 45 -6.02 38.47 -30.48
CA ASP A 45 -7.24 39.11 -30.98
C ASP A 45 -6.95 40.20 -32.01
N ASP A 46 -5.88 40.96 -31.84
CA ASP A 46 -5.45 41.97 -32.82
C ASP A 46 -4.94 41.33 -34.12
N LEU A 47 -4.19 40.22 -34.03
CA LEU A 47 -3.83 39.42 -35.21
C LEU A 47 -5.07 38.84 -35.89
N GLN A 48 -6.06 38.42 -35.11
CA GLN A 48 -7.30 37.86 -35.63
C GLN A 48 -8.12 38.91 -36.40
N LYS A 49 -8.22 40.14 -35.87
CA LYS A 49 -8.88 41.27 -36.53
C LYS A 49 -8.19 41.66 -37.84
N LYS A 50 -6.85 41.69 -37.85
CA LYS A 50 -6.06 42.06 -39.05
C LYS A 50 -6.16 41.06 -40.20
N HIS A 51 -6.45 39.81 -39.87
CA HIS A 51 -6.52 38.70 -40.84
C HIS A 51 -7.94 38.15 -41.02
N ASP A 52 -8.97 38.95 -40.78
CA ASP A 52 -10.39 38.58 -40.95
C ASP A 52 -10.75 37.23 -40.33
N ASN A 53 -10.26 36.99 -39.12
CA ASN A 53 -10.43 35.75 -38.36
C ASN A 53 -9.87 34.47 -38.99
N LYS A 54 -8.95 34.56 -39.96
CA LYS A 54 -8.32 33.40 -40.62
C LYS A 54 -6.93 33.04 -40.09
N HIS A 55 -6.43 33.75 -39.08
CA HIS A 55 -5.10 33.48 -38.53
C HIS A 55 -5.11 32.21 -37.65
N ARG A 56 -4.57 31.10 -38.17
CA ARG A 56 -4.59 29.78 -37.51
C ARG A 56 -3.85 29.77 -36.18
N TYR A 57 -2.62 30.27 -36.16
CA TYR A 57 -1.74 30.15 -35.00
C TYR A 57 -2.27 30.96 -33.80
N ALA A 58 -2.96 32.07 -34.07
CA ALA A 58 -3.61 32.87 -33.03
C ALA A 58 -4.77 32.11 -32.37
N HIS A 59 -5.62 31.42 -33.14
CA HIS A 59 -6.63 30.51 -32.58
C HIS A 59 -5.99 29.37 -31.77
N TYR A 60 -4.86 28.81 -32.24
CA TYR A 60 -4.17 27.71 -31.56
C TYR A 60 -3.64 28.13 -30.18
N ILE A 61 -2.90 29.24 -30.11
CA ILE A 61 -2.38 29.74 -28.83
C ILE A 61 -3.51 30.24 -27.92
N LYS A 62 -4.55 30.88 -28.47
CA LYS A 62 -5.74 31.26 -27.69
C LYS A 62 -6.41 30.02 -27.06
N GLY A 63 -6.53 28.93 -27.83
CA GLY A 63 -6.98 27.64 -27.32
C GLY A 63 -6.09 27.11 -26.20
N ALA A 64 -4.76 27.19 -26.35
CA ALA A 64 -3.80 26.72 -25.34
C ALA A 64 -3.89 27.52 -24.03
N VAL A 65 -3.93 28.85 -24.12
CA VAL A 65 -4.11 29.74 -22.95
C VAL A 65 -5.43 29.44 -22.23
N LEU A 66 -6.52 29.26 -22.97
CA LEU A 66 -7.83 28.93 -22.39
C LEU A 66 -7.84 27.54 -21.74
N ALA A 67 -7.14 26.57 -22.33
CA ALA A 67 -7.01 25.23 -21.78
C ALA A 67 -6.19 25.20 -20.49
N ASP A 68 -5.13 26.02 -20.41
CA ASP A 68 -4.33 26.20 -19.20
C ASP A 68 -5.09 26.96 -18.11
N ALA A 69 -5.96 27.90 -18.49
CA ALA A 69 -6.90 28.56 -17.59
C ALA A 69 -8.07 27.68 -17.13
N GLY A 70 -8.18 26.44 -17.62
CA GLY A 70 -9.27 25.50 -17.30
C GLY A 70 -10.59 25.76 -18.03
N ARG A 71 -10.66 26.75 -18.94
CA ARG A 71 -11.83 27.04 -19.79
C ARG A 71 -11.87 26.10 -21.00
N LEU A 72 -12.04 24.81 -20.71
CA LEU A 72 -11.87 23.73 -21.70
C LEU A 72 -12.88 23.80 -22.87
N GLN A 73 -14.12 24.24 -22.64
CA GLN A 73 -15.13 24.34 -23.71
C GLN A 73 -14.77 25.40 -24.74
N GLU A 74 -14.36 26.58 -24.30
CA GLU A 74 -13.93 27.65 -25.21
C GLU A 74 -12.63 27.28 -25.93
N ALA A 75 -11.73 26.58 -25.25
CA ALA A 75 -10.52 26.05 -25.88
C ALA A 75 -10.87 25.11 -27.06
N LEU A 76 -11.84 24.21 -26.87
CA LEU A 76 -12.33 23.31 -27.93
C LEU A 76 -12.87 24.08 -29.14
N GLU A 77 -13.65 25.14 -28.92
CA GLU A 77 -14.17 25.98 -30.01
C GLU A 77 -13.05 26.63 -30.83
N ARG A 78 -12.00 27.10 -30.15
CA ARG A 78 -10.81 27.69 -30.81
C ARG A 78 -10.03 26.63 -31.58
N TYR A 79 -9.85 25.44 -31.03
CA TYR A 79 -9.19 24.35 -31.75
C TYR A 79 -10.01 23.82 -32.93
N HIS A 80 -11.35 23.72 -32.83
CA HIS A 80 -12.20 23.41 -33.97
C HIS A 80 -12.10 24.48 -35.06
N SER A 81 -11.94 25.74 -34.68
CA SER A 81 -11.66 26.82 -35.64
C SER A 81 -10.31 26.62 -36.35
N CYS A 82 -9.28 26.12 -35.66
CA CYS A 82 -8.01 25.73 -36.28
C CYS A 82 -8.18 24.58 -37.28
N ILE A 83 -8.95 23.54 -36.91
CA ILE A 83 -9.19 22.37 -37.77
C ILE A 83 -9.93 22.77 -39.04
N ARG A 84 -10.92 23.68 -38.94
CA ARG A 84 -11.63 24.23 -40.12
C ARG A 84 -10.71 24.97 -41.09
N LEU A 85 -9.68 25.65 -40.58
CA LEU A 85 -8.72 26.38 -41.41
C LEU A 85 -7.73 25.42 -42.09
N HIS A 86 -7.24 24.41 -41.37
CA HIS A 86 -6.29 23.41 -41.89
C HIS A 86 -6.67 22.00 -41.42
N PRO A 87 -7.43 21.23 -42.22
CA PRO A 87 -7.90 19.89 -41.84
C PRO A 87 -6.81 18.82 -41.80
N GLN A 88 -5.67 19.04 -42.47
CA GLN A 88 -4.60 18.03 -42.59
C GLN A 88 -3.61 18.04 -41.43
N ASP A 89 -3.71 19.01 -40.52
CA ASP A 89 -2.76 19.15 -39.41
C ASP A 89 -3.21 18.35 -38.18
N PRO A 90 -2.39 17.42 -37.65
CA PRO A 90 -2.76 16.59 -36.51
C PRO A 90 -2.68 17.34 -35.16
N GLU A 91 -1.89 18.40 -35.05
CA GLU A 91 -1.60 19.06 -33.76
C GLU A 91 -2.85 19.66 -33.07
N PRO A 92 -3.74 20.40 -33.75
CA PRO A 92 -4.98 20.87 -33.12
C PRO A 92 -5.89 19.72 -32.66
N LEU A 93 -5.93 18.60 -33.39
CA LEU A 93 -6.70 17.41 -33.00
C LEU A 93 -6.13 16.77 -31.73
N LYS A 94 -4.80 16.68 -31.61
CA LYS A 94 -4.13 16.22 -30.36
C LYS A 94 -4.52 17.09 -29.16
N GLN A 95 -4.59 18.41 -29.34
CA GLN A 95 -5.01 19.33 -28.26
C GLN A 95 -6.52 19.22 -27.94
N VAL A 96 -7.37 19.01 -28.95
CA VAL A 96 -8.81 18.71 -28.74
C VAL A 96 -8.98 17.46 -27.90
N ALA A 97 -8.31 16.37 -28.28
CA ALA A 97 -8.36 15.11 -27.56
C ALA A 97 -7.86 15.28 -26.11
N LYS A 98 -6.74 16.00 -25.90
CA LYS A 98 -6.23 16.32 -24.56
C LYS A 98 -7.26 17.10 -23.72
N CYS A 99 -7.97 18.06 -24.30
CA CYS A 99 -9.04 18.80 -23.63
C CYS A 99 -10.23 17.89 -23.27
N LEU A 100 -10.61 16.96 -24.17
CA LEU A 100 -11.68 15.98 -23.91
C LEU A 100 -11.29 14.99 -22.81
N SER A 101 -10.04 14.53 -22.78
CA SER A 101 -9.50 13.69 -21.70
C SER A 101 -9.55 14.41 -20.35
N ARG A 102 -9.19 15.70 -20.30
CA ARG A 102 -9.35 16.55 -19.10
C ARG A 102 -10.81 16.72 -18.66
N GLN A 103 -11.78 16.61 -19.58
CA GLN A 103 -13.22 16.61 -19.28
C GLN A 103 -13.76 15.21 -18.91
N HIS A 104 -12.90 14.20 -18.76
CA HIS A 104 -13.26 12.79 -18.55
C HIS A 104 -14.12 12.17 -19.66
N ARG A 105 -14.11 12.76 -20.86
CA ARG A 105 -14.80 12.23 -22.05
C ARG A 105 -13.85 11.32 -22.84
N PHE A 106 -13.49 10.19 -22.23
CA PHE A 106 -12.43 9.31 -22.77
C PHE A 106 -12.77 8.66 -24.11
N GLN A 107 -14.05 8.36 -24.38
CA GLN A 107 -14.48 7.79 -25.67
C GLN A 107 -14.22 8.77 -26.83
N LEU A 108 -14.72 10.00 -26.72
CA LEU A 108 -14.51 11.05 -27.72
C LEU A 108 -13.03 11.43 -27.84
N SER A 109 -12.30 11.43 -26.72
CA SER A 109 -10.84 11.64 -26.74
C SER A 109 -10.12 10.55 -27.53
N HIS A 110 -10.51 9.29 -27.35
CA HIS A 110 -9.92 8.17 -28.07
C HIS A 110 -10.17 8.27 -29.58
N GLU A 111 -11.41 8.60 -29.99
CA GLU A 111 -11.75 8.82 -31.40
C GLU A 111 -10.93 9.97 -32.02
N ALA A 112 -10.81 11.10 -31.32
CA ALA A 112 -10.02 12.24 -31.78
C ALA A 112 -8.53 11.91 -31.92
N TYR A 113 -7.97 11.07 -31.04
CA TYR A 113 -6.59 10.59 -31.17
C TYR A 113 -6.42 9.60 -32.34
N LEU A 114 -7.40 8.73 -32.61
CA LEU A 114 -7.38 7.87 -33.80
C LEU A 114 -7.46 8.68 -35.11
N GLU A 115 -8.24 9.77 -35.12
CA GLU A 115 -8.24 10.71 -36.24
C GLU A 115 -6.90 11.42 -36.41
N ALA A 116 -6.27 11.83 -35.30
CA ALA A 116 -4.94 12.42 -35.34
C ALA A 116 -3.89 11.43 -35.88
N ASP A 117 -3.94 10.16 -35.47
CA ASP A 117 -3.04 9.09 -35.95
C ASP A 117 -3.15 8.88 -37.47
N LYS A 118 -4.37 8.91 -38.03
CA LYS A 118 -4.59 8.81 -39.48
C LYS A 118 -3.96 9.95 -40.28
N LEU A 119 -3.80 11.13 -39.67
CA LEU A 119 -3.22 12.31 -40.30
C LEU A 119 -1.70 12.38 -40.10
N THR A 120 -1.15 11.69 -39.09
CA THR A 120 0.29 11.65 -38.86
C THR A 120 0.99 10.76 -39.89
N LYS A 121 2.07 11.27 -40.48
CA LYS A 121 2.92 10.54 -41.44
C LYS A 121 3.89 9.58 -40.77
N HIS A 122 4.22 9.85 -39.52
CA HIS A 122 5.15 9.07 -38.71
C HIS A 122 4.45 8.68 -37.40
N PRO A 123 4.77 7.50 -36.86
CA PRO A 123 4.21 7.05 -35.58
C PRO A 123 4.63 8.02 -34.47
N ASP A 124 3.65 8.74 -33.92
CA ASP A 124 3.86 9.71 -32.85
C ASP A 124 3.68 9.01 -31.49
N PRO A 125 4.73 8.85 -30.67
CA PRO A 125 4.63 8.11 -29.41
C PRO A 125 3.68 8.77 -28.40
N ASP A 126 3.54 10.09 -28.44
CA ASP A 126 2.62 10.83 -27.56
C ASP A 126 1.15 10.48 -27.83
N ILE A 127 0.78 10.22 -29.09
CA ILE A 127 -0.58 9.82 -29.46
C ILE A 127 -0.87 8.43 -28.90
N TYR A 128 0.06 7.48 -29.09
CA TYR A 128 -0.10 6.11 -28.55
C TYR A 128 -0.11 6.08 -27.02
N CYS A 129 0.70 6.90 -26.35
CA CYS A 129 0.62 7.06 -24.89
C CYS A 129 -0.77 7.57 -24.46
N ALA A 130 -1.31 8.56 -25.15
CA ALA A 130 -2.62 9.11 -24.83
C ALA A 130 -3.77 8.13 -25.14
N LEU A 131 -3.66 7.33 -26.21
CA LEU A 131 -4.60 6.24 -26.52
C LEU A 131 -4.56 5.14 -25.44
N ALA A 132 -3.37 4.79 -24.96
CA ALA A 132 -3.19 3.84 -23.85
C ALA A 132 -3.81 4.37 -22.54
N GLU A 133 -3.62 5.66 -22.23
CA GLU A 133 -4.27 6.31 -21.08
C GLU A 133 -5.81 6.35 -21.22
N CYS A 134 -6.34 6.62 -22.42
CA CYS A 134 -7.78 6.63 -22.67
C CYS A 134 -8.39 5.23 -22.54
N SER A 135 -7.77 4.21 -23.15
CA SER A 135 -8.24 2.81 -23.07
C SER A 135 -8.18 2.26 -21.64
N TRP A 136 -7.14 2.61 -20.87
CA TRP A 136 -7.08 2.32 -19.43
C TRP A 136 -8.29 2.88 -18.67
N ASN A 137 -8.61 4.15 -18.89
CA ASN A 137 -9.74 4.80 -18.21
C ASN A 137 -11.11 4.26 -18.67
N LEU A 138 -11.18 3.69 -19.88
CA LEU A 138 -12.37 2.99 -20.38
C LEU A 138 -12.50 1.55 -19.86
N GLY A 139 -11.46 1.01 -19.22
CA GLY A 139 -11.40 -0.38 -18.76
C GLY A 139 -10.99 -1.40 -19.84
N GLU A 140 -10.61 -0.95 -21.03
CA GLU A 140 -10.15 -1.79 -22.13
C GLU A 140 -8.66 -2.12 -21.99
N LEU A 141 -8.32 -2.90 -20.96
CA LEU A 141 -6.92 -3.13 -20.55
C LEU A 141 -6.07 -3.79 -21.65
N GLU A 142 -6.61 -4.78 -22.37
CA GLU A 142 -5.89 -5.51 -23.43
C GLU A 142 -5.45 -4.59 -24.58
N ARG A 143 -6.39 -3.78 -25.08
CA ARG A 143 -6.08 -2.75 -26.10
C ARG A 143 -5.12 -1.69 -25.56
N GLY A 144 -5.23 -1.34 -24.29
CA GLY A 144 -4.29 -0.43 -23.63
C GLY A 144 -2.86 -0.94 -23.64
N VAL A 145 -2.66 -2.25 -23.43
CA VAL A 145 -1.33 -2.89 -23.54
C VAL A 145 -0.80 -2.81 -24.97
N GLU A 146 -1.63 -3.05 -25.97
CA GLU A 146 -1.24 -2.95 -27.39
C GLU A 146 -0.78 -1.54 -27.74
N TRP A 147 -1.58 -0.52 -27.40
CA TRP A 147 -1.22 0.88 -27.62
C TRP A 147 0.05 1.29 -26.89
N ALA A 148 0.21 0.85 -25.64
CA ALA A 148 1.42 1.14 -24.87
C ALA A 148 2.67 0.45 -25.44
N ARG A 149 2.55 -0.76 -26.00
CA ARG A 149 3.64 -1.43 -26.73
C ARG A 149 4.00 -0.67 -28.00
N SER A 150 3.01 -0.23 -28.77
CA SER A 150 3.23 0.62 -29.95
C SER A 150 3.91 1.94 -29.58
N ALA A 151 3.57 2.54 -28.44
CA ALA A 151 4.23 3.74 -27.94
C ALA A 151 5.72 3.52 -27.63
N VAL A 152 6.07 2.38 -27.03
CA VAL A 152 7.48 2.01 -26.77
C VAL A 152 8.23 1.76 -28.08
N GLN A 153 7.61 1.07 -29.05
CA GLN A 153 8.20 0.84 -30.37
C GLN A 153 8.42 2.13 -31.16
N ALA A 154 7.53 3.11 -31.00
CA ALA A 154 7.63 4.44 -31.59
C ALA A 154 8.68 5.35 -30.88
N GLY A 155 9.37 4.85 -29.84
CA GLY A 155 10.41 5.59 -29.14
C GLY A 155 9.88 6.54 -28.06
N GLY A 156 8.72 6.24 -27.44
CA GLY A 156 8.08 7.06 -26.40
C GLY A 156 8.80 7.16 -25.06
N GLY A 157 10.06 6.73 -24.99
CA GLY A 157 10.94 6.95 -23.85
C GLY A 157 10.49 6.30 -22.56
N GLU A 158 10.90 6.91 -21.45
CA GLU A 158 10.52 6.52 -20.09
C GLU A 158 8.99 6.54 -19.86
N ARG A 159 8.29 7.55 -20.39
CA ARG A 159 6.85 7.73 -20.17
C ARG A 159 6.05 6.55 -20.73
N ALA A 160 6.34 6.14 -21.96
CA ALA A 160 5.66 5.01 -22.59
C ALA A 160 5.88 3.70 -21.81
N ALA A 161 7.12 3.44 -21.38
CA ALA A 161 7.44 2.23 -20.63
C ALA A 161 6.77 2.22 -19.24
N ALA A 162 6.75 3.38 -18.55
CA ALA A 162 6.06 3.51 -17.27
C ALA A 162 4.55 3.31 -17.40
N LEU A 163 3.94 3.80 -18.48
CA LEU A 163 2.53 3.55 -18.80
C LEU A 163 2.27 2.07 -19.09
N LEU A 164 3.10 1.45 -19.94
CA LEU A 164 2.99 0.02 -20.25
C LEU A 164 3.05 -0.84 -18.99
N ALA A 165 4.02 -0.58 -18.12
CA ALA A 165 4.17 -1.33 -16.87
C ALA A 165 2.98 -1.10 -15.93
N LYS A 166 2.47 0.13 -15.80
CA LYS A 166 1.24 0.39 -15.03
C LYS A 166 0.06 -0.39 -15.59
N ILE A 167 -0.06 -0.46 -16.92
CA ILE A 167 -1.17 -1.16 -17.57
C ILE A 167 -1.11 -2.67 -17.30
N LEU A 168 0.07 -3.27 -17.52
CA LEU A 168 0.32 -4.67 -17.25
C LEU A 168 0.06 -5.05 -15.79
N LEU A 169 0.34 -4.14 -14.84
CA LEU A 169 0.07 -4.39 -13.42
C LEU A 169 -1.41 -4.46 -13.06
N ALA A 170 -2.32 -3.78 -13.77
CA ALA A 170 -3.76 -4.03 -13.53
C ALA A 170 -4.27 -5.23 -14.32
N CYS A 171 -3.55 -5.71 -15.33
CA CYS A 171 -3.78 -7.03 -15.91
C CYS A 171 -3.23 -8.18 -15.04
N ASP A 172 -2.65 -7.86 -13.87
CA ASP A 172 -1.91 -8.80 -13.00
C ASP A 172 -0.70 -9.50 -13.67
N ASP A 173 -0.23 -8.99 -14.82
CA ASP A 173 0.98 -9.46 -15.50
C ASP A 173 2.24 -8.80 -14.90
N VAL A 174 2.62 -9.29 -13.73
CA VAL A 174 3.86 -8.90 -13.03
C VAL A 174 5.14 -9.15 -13.86
N PRO A 175 5.36 -10.31 -14.50
CA PRO A 175 6.59 -10.56 -15.25
C PRO A 175 6.69 -9.66 -16.50
N GLY A 176 5.58 -9.42 -17.20
CA GLY A 176 5.53 -8.47 -18.31
C GLY A 176 5.89 -7.04 -17.87
N ALA A 177 5.35 -6.59 -16.73
CA ALA A 177 5.65 -5.27 -16.18
C ALA A 177 7.14 -5.12 -15.79
N LEU A 178 7.75 -6.16 -15.24
CA LEU A 178 9.19 -6.18 -14.93
C LEU A 178 10.04 -6.06 -16.19
N ALA A 179 9.71 -6.82 -17.25
CA ALA A 179 10.41 -6.75 -18.52
C ALA A 179 10.33 -5.35 -19.16
N ALA A 180 9.16 -4.70 -19.07
CA ALA A 180 8.98 -3.33 -19.56
C ALA A 180 9.87 -2.32 -18.80
N TYR A 181 9.97 -2.44 -17.47
CA TYR A 181 10.87 -1.60 -16.70
C TYR A 181 12.34 -1.89 -16.97
N ASP A 182 12.75 -3.16 -17.12
CA ASP A 182 14.13 -3.52 -17.45
C ASP A 182 14.55 -2.97 -18.82
N GLN A 183 13.65 -3.00 -19.80
CA GLN A 183 13.86 -2.36 -21.10
C GLN A 183 14.00 -0.84 -20.95
N ALA A 184 13.16 -0.20 -20.15
CA ALA A 184 13.26 1.25 -19.91
C ALA A 184 14.61 1.64 -19.28
N LEU A 185 15.07 0.86 -18.30
CA LEU A 185 16.31 1.11 -17.57
C LEU A 185 17.57 0.92 -18.43
N THR A 186 17.51 0.07 -19.46
CA THR A 186 18.64 -0.16 -20.38
C THR A 186 18.69 0.85 -21.52
N THR A 187 17.54 1.35 -21.97
CA THR A 187 17.41 2.24 -23.13
C THR A 187 17.47 3.72 -22.78
N HIS A 188 16.96 4.10 -21.61
CA HIS A 188 16.77 5.49 -21.23
C HIS A 188 17.34 5.79 -19.83
N ALA A 189 17.80 7.02 -19.63
CA ALA A 189 18.10 7.52 -18.30
C ALA A 189 16.77 7.76 -17.57
N CYS A 190 16.37 6.83 -16.71
CA CYS A 190 15.13 6.89 -15.97
C CYS A 190 15.18 7.93 -14.84
N GLY A 191 14.08 8.66 -14.67
CA GLY A 191 13.84 9.55 -13.54
C GLY A 191 13.57 8.81 -12.23
N ALA A 192 13.56 9.56 -11.13
CA ALA A 192 13.39 9.02 -9.78
C ALA A 192 12.04 8.31 -9.59
N ASP A 193 10.97 8.78 -10.24
CA ASP A 193 9.62 8.20 -10.15
C ASP A 193 9.55 6.79 -10.73
N THR A 194 10.14 6.57 -11.91
CA THR A 194 10.12 5.25 -12.56
C THR A 194 11.08 4.28 -11.91
N LEU A 195 12.25 4.75 -11.45
CA LEU A 195 13.13 3.95 -10.60
C LEU A 195 12.43 3.52 -9.31
N ALA A 196 11.64 4.41 -8.69
CA ALA A 196 10.86 4.09 -7.50
C ALA A 196 9.79 3.04 -7.79
N ALA A 197 9.05 3.19 -8.89
CA ALA A 197 8.01 2.25 -9.31
C ALA A 197 8.59 0.87 -9.66
N ALA A 198 9.70 0.82 -10.41
CA ALA A 198 10.40 -0.41 -10.74
C ALA A 198 10.94 -1.11 -9.48
N GLY A 199 11.54 -0.35 -8.56
CA GLY A 199 12.00 -0.87 -7.27
C GLY A 199 10.86 -1.44 -6.41
N ALA A 200 9.72 -0.74 -6.33
CA ALA A 200 8.55 -1.23 -5.63
C ALA A 200 7.97 -2.51 -6.26
N LEU A 201 7.97 -2.60 -7.60
CA LEU A 201 7.53 -3.82 -8.28
C LEU A 201 8.47 -5.00 -8.03
N ARG A 202 9.79 -4.77 -8.04
CA ARG A 202 10.79 -5.79 -7.70
C ARG A 202 10.64 -6.31 -6.27
N LEU A 203 10.18 -5.47 -5.34
CA LEU A 203 9.82 -5.94 -3.99
C LEU A 203 8.63 -6.89 -4.00
N ARG A 204 7.57 -6.54 -4.74
CA ARG A 204 6.40 -7.43 -4.89
C ARG A 204 6.79 -8.75 -5.56
N ALA A 205 7.77 -8.73 -6.46
CA ALA A 205 8.29 -9.91 -7.15
C ALA A 205 9.33 -10.73 -6.35
N GLY A 206 9.66 -10.35 -5.11
CA GLY A 206 10.59 -11.13 -4.27
C GLY A 206 12.08 -10.88 -4.53
N ASP A 207 12.46 -9.80 -5.23
CA ASP A 207 13.85 -9.41 -5.52
C ASP A 207 14.33 -8.22 -4.64
N PRO A 208 14.51 -8.37 -3.31
CA PRO A 208 14.82 -7.25 -2.42
C PRO A 208 16.18 -6.62 -2.72
N ARG A 209 17.16 -7.40 -3.20
CA ARG A 209 18.51 -6.90 -3.50
C ARG A 209 18.51 -5.85 -4.62
N ARG A 210 17.85 -6.16 -5.73
CA ARG A 210 17.73 -5.24 -6.87
C ARG A 210 16.82 -4.06 -6.53
N ALA A 211 15.73 -4.31 -5.81
CA ALA A 211 14.86 -3.25 -5.32
C ALA A 211 15.61 -2.23 -4.47
N PHE A 212 16.46 -2.66 -3.54
CA PHE A 212 17.25 -1.76 -2.71
C PHE A 212 18.16 -0.84 -3.54
N GLN A 213 18.80 -1.39 -4.58
CA GLN A 213 19.66 -0.62 -5.48
C GLN A 213 18.87 0.42 -6.27
N LEU A 214 17.73 0.03 -6.86
CA LEU A 214 16.89 0.93 -7.66
C LEU A 214 16.27 2.05 -6.82
N LEU A 215 15.74 1.70 -5.64
CA LEU A 215 15.16 2.69 -4.73
C LEU A 215 16.24 3.61 -4.14
N GLY A 216 17.45 3.09 -3.89
CA GLY A 216 18.61 3.87 -3.49
C GLY A 216 19.03 4.88 -4.57
N ALA A 217 19.07 4.44 -5.83
CA ALA A 217 19.34 5.30 -6.98
C ALA A 217 18.27 6.38 -7.15
N ALA A 218 16.99 6.05 -6.97
CA ALA A 218 15.89 7.01 -7.00
C ALA A 218 16.06 8.12 -5.95
N LEU A 219 16.43 7.76 -4.71
CA LEU A 219 16.69 8.74 -3.65
C LEU A 219 18.00 9.53 -3.84
N ALA A 220 18.98 8.97 -4.55
CA ALA A 220 20.19 9.70 -4.91
C ALA A 220 19.89 10.80 -5.94
N GLN A 221 18.98 10.56 -6.89
CA GLN A 221 18.50 11.58 -7.82
C GLN A 221 17.60 12.60 -7.13
N GLN A 222 16.62 12.13 -6.36
CA GLN A 222 15.64 12.98 -5.68
C GLN A 222 15.46 12.55 -4.20
N PRO A 223 16.11 13.23 -3.25
CA PRO A 223 16.04 12.86 -1.84
C PRO A 223 14.65 13.07 -1.22
N THR A 224 13.81 13.91 -1.86
CA THR A 224 12.43 14.18 -1.44
C THR A 224 11.42 13.17 -1.97
N GLN A 225 11.86 12.16 -2.72
CA GLN A 225 10.97 11.20 -3.36
C GLN A 225 10.34 10.25 -2.32
N HIS A 226 9.11 10.57 -1.94
CA HIS A 226 8.37 9.91 -0.87
C HIS A 226 8.14 8.42 -1.10
N ALA A 227 7.72 7.99 -2.29
CA ALA A 227 7.43 6.59 -2.59
C ALA A 227 8.66 5.69 -2.42
N ALA A 228 9.83 6.14 -2.89
CA ALA A 228 11.09 5.41 -2.73
C ALA A 228 11.53 5.35 -1.27
N ALA A 229 11.41 6.45 -0.52
CA ALA A 229 11.73 6.50 0.90
C ALA A 229 10.86 5.55 1.73
N LEU A 230 9.56 5.45 1.39
CA LEU A 230 8.63 4.55 2.06
C LEU A 230 8.92 3.08 1.77
N ALA A 231 9.19 2.74 0.51
CA ALA A 231 9.53 1.38 0.12
C ALA A 231 10.84 0.92 0.80
N LEU A 232 11.89 1.76 0.79
CA LEU A 232 13.14 1.44 1.49
C LEU A 232 12.96 1.32 3.00
N ALA A 233 12.18 2.22 3.62
CA ALA A 233 11.93 2.13 5.05
C ALA A 233 11.19 0.82 5.40
N ALA A 234 10.24 0.39 4.58
CA ALA A 234 9.56 -0.89 4.78
C ALA A 234 10.54 -2.07 4.70
N MET A 235 11.46 -2.07 3.72
CA MET A 235 12.51 -3.09 3.63
C MET A 235 13.45 -3.08 4.84
N MET A 236 13.88 -1.90 5.28
CA MET A 236 14.74 -1.77 6.47
C MET A 236 14.05 -2.30 7.72
N LEU A 237 12.74 -2.07 7.87
CA LEU A 237 11.96 -2.64 8.97
C LEU A 237 11.87 -4.16 8.90
N GLN A 238 11.72 -4.74 7.71
CA GLN A 238 11.75 -6.20 7.52
C GLN A 238 13.12 -6.80 7.92
N HIS A 239 14.21 -6.10 7.61
CA HIS A 239 15.57 -6.50 7.99
C HIS A 239 15.97 -6.13 9.43
N LYS A 240 15.03 -5.62 10.24
CA LYS A 240 15.24 -5.18 11.64
C LYS A 240 16.18 -3.97 11.81
N ASP A 241 16.48 -3.25 10.73
CA ASP A 241 17.26 -2.00 10.72
C ASP A 241 16.37 -0.79 11.09
N VAL A 242 15.80 -0.83 12.29
CA VAL A 242 14.76 0.12 12.72
C VAL A 242 15.28 1.56 12.79
N ASP A 243 16.54 1.78 13.17
CA ASP A 243 17.13 3.12 13.24
C ASP A 243 17.24 3.81 11.87
N ALA A 244 17.75 3.07 10.88
CA ALA A 244 17.85 3.57 9.52
C ALA A 244 16.45 3.86 8.94
N ALA A 245 15.49 2.97 9.19
CA ALA A 245 14.09 3.16 8.77
C ALA A 245 13.49 4.44 9.37
N LEU A 246 13.69 4.70 10.67
CA LEU A 246 13.19 5.91 11.33
C LEU A 246 13.75 7.20 10.72
N ALA A 247 15.05 7.22 10.39
CA ALA A 247 15.67 8.38 9.75
C ALA A 247 15.04 8.65 8.37
N ARG A 248 14.84 7.59 7.57
CA ARG A 248 14.22 7.69 6.23
C ARG A 248 12.76 8.12 6.29
N LEU A 249 11.98 7.57 7.23
CA LEU A 249 10.56 7.93 7.41
C LEU A 249 10.38 9.37 7.87
N LYS A 250 11.27 9.89 8.72
CA LYS A 250 11.27 11.31 9.11
C LYS A 250 11.55 12.22 7.92
N GLY A 251 12.50 11.85 7.06
CA GLY A 251 12.74 12.55 5.79
C GLY A 251 11.50 12.55 4.90
N ALA A 252 10.87 11.38 4.71
CA ALA A 252 9.64 11.27 3.91
C ALA A 252 8.49 12.14 4.45
N LEU A 253 8.32 12.20 5.78
CA LEU A 253 7.30 13.02 6.44
C LEU A 253 7.59 14.52 6.36
N SER A 254 8.86 14.94 6.29
CA SER A 254 9.19 16.35 6.07
C SER A 254 8.75 16.83 4.68
N ALA A 255 8.81 15.95 3.67
CA ALA A 255 8.32 16.25 2.32
C ALA A 255 6.78 16.18 2.24
N HIS A 256 6.17 15.16 2.85
CA HIS A 256 4.72 14.93 2.81
C HIS A 256 4.15 14.65 4.22
N PRO A 257 3.78 15.70 4.98
CA PRO A 257 3.36 15.55 6.38
C PRO A 257 2.08 14.73 6.60
N THR A 258 1.21 14.64 5.59
CA THR A 258 -0.09 13.98 5.65
C THR A 258 -0.07 12.55 5.12
N CYS A 259 1.09 12.02 4.73
CA CYS A 259 1.19 10.69 4.14
C CYS A 259 0.84 9.59 5.16
N VAL A 260 -0.28 8.89 4.91
CA VAL A 260 -0.82 7.84 5.79
C VAL A 260 0.16 6.68 5.94
N ALA A 261 0.71 6.18 4.82
CA ALA A 261 1.65 5.06 4.82
C ALA A 261 2.94 5.39 5.58
N ALA A 262 3.39 6.65 5.51
CA ALA A 262 4.55 7.13 6.26
C ALA A 262 4.31 7.09 7.77
N HIS A 263 3.17 7.61 8.24
CA HIS A 263 2.80 7.57 9.66
C HIS A 263 2.58 6.15 10.16
N ALA A 264 1.99 5.27 9.34
CA ALA A 264 1.81 3.86 9.68
C ALA A 264 3.15 3.14 9.86
N ASN A 265 4.05 3.23 8.87
CA ASN A 265 5.38 2.63 8.95
C ASN A 265 6.21 3.24 10.10
N LEU A 266 6.08 4.54 10.37
CA LEU A 266 6.73 5.20 11.51
C LEU A 266 6.22 4.65 12.84
N GLY A 267 4.90 4.47 12.95
CA GLY A 267 4.29 3.85 14.12
C GLY A 267 4.81 2.45 14.38
N MET A 268 4.86 1.61 13.34
CA MET A 268 5.39 0.24 13.43
C MET A 268 6.89 0.21 13.80
N ALA A 269 7.69 1.11 13.22
CA ALA A 269 9.09 1.28 13.60
C ALA A 269 9.25 1.67 15.08
N LEU A 270 8.40 2.57 15.58
CA LEU A 270 8.42 2.99 16.98
C LEU A 270 7.95 1.87 17.93
N LEU A 271 7.01 1.02 17.51
CA LEU A 271 6.62 -0.18 18.26
C LEU A 271 7.78 -1.16 18.38
N ALA A 272 8.54 -1.39 17.31
CA ALA A 272 9.72 -2.26 17.34
C ALA A 272 10.77 -1.72 18.33
N LYS A 273 10.86 -0.40 18.50
CA LYS A 273 11.67 0.27 19.54
C LYS A 273 11.04 0.34 20.93
N LYS A 274 9.88 -0.30 21.14
CA LYS A 274 9.11 -0.26 22.39
C LYS A 274 8.69 1.16 22.82
N LYS A 275 8.64 2.13 21.89
CA LYS A 275 8.16 3.50 22.13
C LYS A 275 6.65 3.59 21.92
N TYR A 276 5.90 2.93 22.80
CA TYR A 276 4.47 2.66 22.66
C TYR A 276 3.59 3.91 22.46
N ILE A 277 3.78 4.95 23.29
CA ILE A 277 2.95 6.18 23.21
C ILE A 277 3.19 6.91 21.88
N ALA A 278 4.45 7.05 21.48
CA ALA A 278 4.80 7.69 20.21
C ALA A 278 4.29 6.88 19.01
N ALA A 279 4.34 5.55 19.10
CA ALA A 279 3.78 4.68 18.06
C ALA A 279 2.26 4.84 17.91
N LEU A 280 1.52 4.83 19.02
CA LEU A 280 0.07 5.00 19.01
C LEU A 280 -0.34 6.37 18.45
N THR A 281 0.37 7.44 18.78
CA THR A 281 0.05 8.78 18.23
C THR A 281 0.28 8.85 16.72
N CYS A 282 1.35 8.25 16.20
CA CYS A 282 1.58 8.13 14.76
C CYS A 282 0.48 7.31 14.06
N LEU A 283 0.11 6.16 14.62
CA LEU A 283 -0.93 5.29 14.03
C LEU A 283 -2.33 5.91 14.12
N GLN A 284 -2.63 6.65 15.19
CA GLN A 284 -3.87 7.42 15.30
C GLN A 284 -3.93 8.52 14.25
N ARG A 285 -2.82 9.22 13.96
CA ARG A 285 -2.74 10.19 12.86
C ARG A 285 -2.98 9.53 11.51
N ALA A 286 -2.40 8.35 11.26
CA ALA A 286 -2.65 7.57 10.05
C ALA A 286 -4.14 7.20 9.92
N SER A 287 -4.76 6.72 11.00
CA SER A 287 -6.18 6.38 11.04
C SER A 287 -7.10 7.59 10.89
N TRP A 288 -6.70 8.77 11.38
CA TRP A 288 -7.47 10.01 11.21
C TRP A 288 -7.38 10.53 9.77
N ALA A 289 -6.19 10.45 9.16
CA ALA A 289 -5.97 10.86 7.77
C ALA A 289 -6.65 9.93 6.75
N ALA A 290 -6.76 8.62 7.05
CA ALA A 290 -7.50 7.67 6.22
C ALA A 290 -8.36 6.72 7.07
N PRO A 291 -9.60 7.13 7.44
CA PRO A 291 -10.48 6.32 8.28
C PRO A 291 -10.95 5.02 7.59
N LEU A 292 -10.95 4.98 6.25
CA LEU A 292 -11.34 3.82 5.44
C LEU A 292 -10.14 2.92 5.07
N SER A 293 -8.96 3.14 5.66
CA SER A 293 -7.79 2.30 5.41
C SER A 293 -7.79 1.08 6.34
N ALA A 294 -8.05 -0.10 5.78
CA ALA A 294 -7.98 -1.38 6.49
C ALA A 294 -6.60 -1.61 7.12
N ARG A 295 -5.52 -1.28 6.40
CA ARG A 295 -4.15 -1.41 6.88
C ARG A 295 -3.85 -0.51 8.08
N ALA A 296 -4.27 0.75 8.03
CA ALA A 296 -4.06 1.66 9.16
C ALA A 296 -4.84 1.21 10.41
N ALA A 297 -6.07 0.71 10.24
CA ALA A 297 -6.87 0.15 11.32
C ALA A 297 -6.25 -1.13 11.90
N HIS A 298 -5.71 -2.00 11.03
CA HIS A 298 -4.98 -3.20 11.41
C HIS A 298 -3.73 -2.87 12.24
N ASP A 299 -2.86 -2.00 11.72
CA ASP A 299 -1.60 -1.62 12.38
C ASP A 299 -1.85 -0.92 13.73
N LEU A 300 -2.92 -0.13 13.83
CA LEU A 300 -3.36 0.45 15.11
C LEU A 300 -3.87 -0.63 16.07
N GLY A 301 -4.62 -1.63 15.59
CA GLY A 301 -5.08 -2.76 16.38
C GLY A 301 -3.94 -3.59 16.95
N VAL A 302 -2.96 -3.91 16.11
CA VAL A 302 -1.67 -4.52 16.46
C VAL A 302 -0.98 -3.74 17.58
N ALA A 303 -0.81 -2.43 17.40
CA ALA A 303 -0.18 -1.55 18.41
C ALA A 303 -0.92 -1.60 19.75
N LEU A 304 -2.25 -1.56 19.73
CA LEU A 304 -3.08 -1.58 20.93
C LEU A 304 -3.01 -2.93 21.66
N LEU A 305 -2.87 -4.05 20.93
CA LEU A 305 -2.61 -5.36 21.53
C LEU A 305 -1.24 -5.41 22.22
N VAL A 306 -0.18 -4.88 21.60
CA VAL A 306 1.15 -4.79 22.25
C VAL A 306 1.07 -3.94 23.52
N CYS A 307 0.29 -2.86 23.48
CA CYS A 307 0.08 -1.98 24.62
C CYS A 307 -0.89 -2.54 25.69
N LYS A 308 -1.31 -3.81 25.59
CA LYS A 308 -2.24 -4.48 26.51
C LYS A 308 -3.61 -3.78 26.63
N ARG A 309 -4.12 -3.19 25.54
CA ARG A 309 -5.46 -2.57 25.47
C ARG A 309 -6.40 -3.36 24.53
N PRO A 310 -6.82 -4.58 24.92
CA PRO A 310 -7.52 -5.49 24.01
C PRO A 310 -8.91 -5.01 23.59
N ALA A 311 -9.65 -4.29 24.44
CA ALA A 311 -10.97 -3.74 24.08
C ALA A 311 -10.89 -2.75 22.90
N SER A 312 -9.99 -1.77 22.98
CA SER A 312 -9.77 -0.83 21.89
C SER A 312 -9.17 -1.49 20.64
N ALA A 313 -8.33 -2.52 20.83
CA ALA A 313 -7.76 -3.28 19.73
C ALA A 313 -8.85 -4.02 18.95
N PHE A 314 -9.76 -4.69 19.66
CA PHE A 314 -10.90 -5.39 19.05
C PHE A 314 -11.71 -4.46 18.16
N CYS A 315 -12.06 -3.25 18.62
CA CYS A 315 -12.81 -2.30 17.80
C CYS A 315 -12.07 -1.93 16.51
N ARG A 316 -10.75 -1.68 16.57
CA ARG A 316 -9.95 -1.31 15.39
C ARG A 316 -9.74 -2.49 14.44
N LEU A 317 -9.47 -3.68 14.97
CA LEU A 317 -9.32 -4.89 14.17
C LEU A 317 -10.66 -5.31 13.54
N ALA A 318 -11.78 -5.15 14.23
CA ALA A 318 -13.12 -5.39 13.67
C ALA A 318 -13.40 -4.43 12.50
N THR A 319 -13.01 -3.16 12.61
CA THR A 319 -13.10 -2.23 11.47
C THR A 319 -12.21 -2.66 10.30
N ALA A 320 -10.99 -3.13 10.57
CA ALA A 320 -10.12 -3.66 9.52
C ALA A 320 -10.71 -4.90 8.84
N ALA A 321 -11.28 -5.83 9.59
CA ALA A 321 -11.94 -7.02 9.08
C ALA A 321 -13.24 -6.71 8.31
N ALA A 322 -13.96 -5.65 8.67
CA ALA A 322 -15.12 -5.18 7.92
C ALA A 322 -14.72 -4.58 6.55
N LEU A 323 -13.58 -3.90 6.49
CA LEU A 323 -13.05 -3.31 5.26
C LEU A 323 -12.38 -4.36 4.35
N GLN A 324 -11.67 -5.34 4.93
CA GLN A 324 -11.00 -6.43 4.22
C GLN A 324 -11.29 -7.78 4.90
N PRO A 325 -12.33 -8.51 4.47
CA PRO A 325 -12.78 -9.72 5.15
C PRO A 325 -11.91 -10.96 4.90
N PHE A 326 -11.02 -10.91 3.90
CA PHE A 326 -10.16 -12.02 3.46
C PHE A 326 -8.74 -11.99 4.05
N GLN A 327 -8.47 -11.13 5.05
CA GLN A 327 -7.14 -11.04 5.66
C GLN A 327 -7.02 -11.98 6.89
N PRO A 328 -6.27 -13.10 6.83
CA PRO A 328 -6.27 -14.10 7.91
C PRO A 328 -5.67 -13.57 9.21
N TYR A 329 -4.56 -12.82 9.14
CA TYR A 329 -3.89 -12.26 10.31
C TYR A 329 -4.75 -11.26 11.08
N THR A 330 -5.62 -10.51 10.40
CA THR A 330 -6.53 -9.57 11.09
C THR A 330 -7.54 -10.35 11.94
N VAL A 331 -8.09 -11.44 11.40
CA VAL A 331 -9.03 -12.32 12.11
C VAL A 331 -8.34 -13.04 13.27
N LEU A 332 -7.11 -13.51 13.06
CA LEU A 332 -6.29 -14.10 14.13
C LEU A 332 -6.10 -13.11 15.30
N LEU A 333 -5.73 -11.85 15.01
CA LEU A 333 -5.56 -10.83 16.04
C LEU A 333 -6.87 -10.47 16.75
N ILE A 334 -8.02 -10.58 16.08
CA ILE A 334 -9.34 -10.47 16.73
C ILE A 334 -9.53 -11.62 17.73
N GLY A 335 -9.16 -12.86 17.36
CA GLY A 335 -9.16 -14.01 18.27
C GLY A 335 -8.32 -13.76 19.52
N ILE A 336 -7.08 -13.28 19.34
CA ILE A 336 -6.17 -12.93 20.45
C ILE A 336 -6.75 -11.79 21.30
N ALA A 337 -7.38 -10.79 20.69
CA ALA A 337 -8.02 -9.69 21.41
C ALA A 337 -9.20 -10.18 22.27
N LEU A 338 -10.05 -11.05 21.72
CA LEU A 338 -11.20 -11.65 22.40
C LEU A 338 -10.78 -12.58 23.53
N GLU A 339 -9.72 -13.37 23.31
CA GLU A 339 -9.15 -14.24 24.33
C GLU A 339 -8.67 -13.43 25.55
N ARG A 340 -7.96 -12.32 25.32
CA ARG A 340 -7.53 -11.40 26.40
C ARG A 340 -8.69 -10.68 27.09
N LEU A 341 -9.87 -10.62 26.46
CA LEU A 341 -11.10 -10.11 27.06
C LEU A 341 -11.90 -11.19 27.80
N GLY A 342 -11.53 -12.47 27.66
CA GLY A 342 -12.29 -13.61 28.22
C GLY A 342 -13.59 -13.91 27.50
N ASP A 343 -13.74 -13.47 26.24
CA ASP A 343 -14.96 -13.67 25.46
C ASP A 343 -14.97 -15.04 24.77
N SER A 344 -16.07 -15.78 24.92
CA SER A 344 -16.29 -17.11 24.31
C SER A 344 -16.23 -17.09 22.77
N ARG A 345 -16.44 -15.93 22.15
CA ARG A 345 -16.36 -15.74 20.68
C ARG A 345 -14.95 -15.92 20.12
N ALA A 346 -13.91 -16.01 20.95
CA ALA A 346 -12.53 -16.23 20.51
C ALA A 346 -12.39 -17.49 19.63
N ASP A 347 -13.01 -18.60 20.03
CA ASP A 347 -12.88 -19.89 19.32
C ASP A 347 -13.52 -19.83 17.90
N ALA A 348 -14.58 -19.04 17.74
CA ALA A 348 -15.18 -18.74 16.43
C ALA A 348 -14.28 -17.87 15.54
N ALA A 349 -13.53 -16.93 16.13
CA ALA A 349 -12.56 -16.13 15.39
C ALA A 349 -11.35 -16.97 14.93
N TYR A 350 -10.84 -17.83 15.81
CA TYR A 350 -9.73 -18.74 15.49
C TYR A 350 -10.11 -19.75 14.38
N SER A 351 -11.27 -20.40 14.48
CA SER A 351 -11.76 -21.30 13.42
C SER A 351 -11.94 -20.58 12.07
N ARG A 352 -12.42 -19.33 12.08
CA ARG A 352 -12.47 -18.51 10.87
C ARG A 352 -11.08 -18.18 10.32
N ALA A 353 -10.08 -17.95 11.17
CA ALA A 353 -8.71 -17.69 10.72
C ALA A 353 -8.11 -18.92 10.01
N VAL A 354 -8.33 -20.13 10.53
CA VAL A 354 -7.91 -21.40 9.86
C VAL A 354 -8.63 -21.60 8.54
N ALA A 355 -9.94 -21.32 8.49
CA ALA A 355 -10.70 -21.44 7.26
C ALA A 355 -10.20 -20.51 6.15
N LEU A 356 -9.62 -19.35 6.52
CA LEU A 356 -9.02 -18.41 5.56
C LEU A 356 -7.60 -18.81 5.15
N ALA A 357 -6.79 -19.33 6.07
CA ALA A 357 -5.43 -19.77 5.79
C ALA A 357 -5.08 -21.01 6.63
N ASN A 358 -5.29 -22.17 6.02
CA ASN A 358 -5.03 -23.47 6.63
C ASN A 358 -3.51 -23.79 6.70
N ASP A 359 -2.77 -23.30 5.72
CA ASP A 359 -1.37 -23.67 5.49
C ASP A 359 -0.38 -22.78 6.29
N ASP A 360 -0.86 -21.80 7.04
CA ASP A 360 0.01 -20.87 7.78
C ASP A 360 0.35 -21.43 9.19
N PRO A 361 1.63 -21.77 9.45
CA PRO A 361 2.04 -22.33 10.73
C PRO A 361 1.82 -21.36 11.89
N LEU A 362 1.88 -20.04 11.66
CA LEU A 362 1.69 -19.06 12.71
C LEU A 362 0.25 -19.04 13.23
N ILE A 363 -0.73 -19.15 12.33
CA ILE A 363 -2.15 -19.16 12.73
C ILE A 363 -2.44 -20.41 13.56
N ARG A 364 -2.00 -21.57 13.07
CA ARG A 364 -2.15 -22.87 13.73
C ARG A 364 -1.47 -22.90 15.11
N LEU A 365 -0.28 -22.32 15.25
CA LEU A 365 0.43 -22.23 16.52
C LEU A 365 -0.33 -21.40 17.57
N ASN A 366 -0.89 -20.26 17.18
CA ASN A 366 -1.66 -19.42 18.11
C ASN A 366 -2.95 -20.13 18.57
N ILE A 367 -3.51 -21.01 17.72
CA ILE A 367 -4.67 -21.84 18.04
C ILE A 367 -4.30 -22.95 19.01
N ALA A 368 -3.20 -23.67 18.78
CA ALA A 368 -2.65 -24.64 19.72
C ALA A 368 -2.46 -24.01 21.11
N GLY A 369 -1.88 -22.80 21.18
CA GLY A 369 -1.73 -22.04 22.42
C GLY A 369 -3.08 -21.69 23.09
N ARG A 370 -4.10 -21.34 22.31
CA ARG A 370 -5.47 -21.10 22.82
C ARG A 370 -6.11 -22.37 23.39
N HIS A 371 -5.96 -23.52 22.72
CA HIS A 371 -6.46 -24.82 23.19
C HIS A 371 -5.76 -25.27 24.47
N ALA A 372 -4.43 -25.07 24.55
CA ALA A 372 -3.64 -25.36 25.75
C ALA A 372 -4.15 -24.56 26.96
N ARG A 373 -4.36 -23.23 26.80
CA ARG A 373 -4.94 -22.39 27.87
C ARG A 373 -6.38 -22.72 28.22
N ALA A 374 -7.13 -23.28 27.29
CA ALA A 374 -8.48 -23.79 27.55
C ALA A 374 -8.50 -25.14 28.29
N GLY A 375 -7.33 -25.78 28.50
CA GLY A 375 -7.21 -27.12 29.06
C GLY A 375 -7.51 -28.25 28.06
N ARG A 376 -7.68 -27.95 26.77
CA ARG A 376 -7.94 -28.92 25.70
C ARG A 376 -6.61 -29.42 25.12
N LEU A 377 -5.87 -30.17 25.93
CA LEU A 377 -4.49 -30.57 25.62
C LEU A 377 -4.38 -31.50 24.40
N THR A 378 -5.36 -32.36 24.16
CA THR A 378 -5.36 -33.27 23.00
C THR A 378 -5.42 -32.51 21.67
N GLU A 379 -6.38 -31.58 21.57
CA GLU A 379 -6.53 -30.71 20.39
C GLU A 379 -5.30 -29.80 20.22
N ALA A 380 -4.71 -29.33 21.32
CA ALA A 380 -3.49 -28.51 21.27
C ALA A 380 -2.29 -29.29 20.70
N VAL A 381 -2.14 -30.57 21.05
CA VAL A 381 -1.08 -31.44 20.51
C VAL A 381 -1.30 -31.73 19.03
N GLU A 382 -2.52 -32.06 18.63
CA GLU A 382 -2.87 -32.28 17.21
C GLU A 382 -2.55 -31.05 16.35
N GLU A 383 -2.95 -29.86 16.81
CA GLU A 383 -2.64 -28.60 16.12
C GLU A 383 -1.13 -28.30 16.10
N ALA A 384 -0.40 -28.61 17.18
CA ALA A 384 1.05 -28.45 17.24
C ALA A 384 1.78 -29.42 16.29
N GLU A 385 1.33 -30.67 16.17
CA GLU A 385 1.87 -31.64 15.21
C GLU A 385 1.70 -31.15 13.77
N ILE A 386 0.51 -30.63 13.44
CA ILE A 386 0.24 -30.01 12.13
C ILE A 386 1.17 -28.82 11.88
N THR A 387 1.42 -27.95 12.89
CA THR A 387 2.36 -26.83 12.73
C THR A 387 3.78 -27.31 12.45
N ALA A 388 4.23 -28.37 13.11
CA ALA A 388 5.56 -28.93 12.93
C ALA A 388 5.73 -29.52 11.51
N GLU A 389 4.70 -30.20 11.00
CA GLU A 389 4.69 -30.70 9.62
C GLU A 389 4.76 -29.56 8.59
N LEU A 390 4.03 -28.47 8.81
CA LEU A 390 4.05 -27.30 7.92
C LEU A 390 5.43 -26.63 7.91
N LEU A 391 6.05 -26.42 9.07
CA LEU A 391 7.40 -25.85 9.17
C LEU A 391 8.45 -26.72 8.48
N GLN A 392 8.39 -28.05 8.63
CA GLN A 392 9.29 -28.97 7.94
C GLN A 392 9.12 -28.95 6.41
N ARG A 393 7.92 -28.61 5.91
CA ARG A 393 7.69 -28.40 4.46
C ARG A 393 8.32 -27.10 3.99
N GLU A 394 8.26 -26.03 4.78
CA GLU A 394 8.87 -24.73 4.45
C GLU A 394 10.40 -24.76 4.42
N GLU A 395 11.04 -25.60 5.23
CA GLU A 395 12.50 -25.77 5.23
C GLU A 395 13.04 -26.45 3.96
N ARG A 396 12.19 -27.08 3.14
CA ARG A 396 12.61 -27.67 1.87
C ARG A 396 12.97 -26.56 0.87
N PRO A 397 14.13 -26.63 0.20
CA PRO A 397 14.67 -25.53 -0.62
C PRO A 397 13.74 -25.10 -1.77
N ASP A 398 12.93 -26.02 -2.30
CA ASP A 398 11.99 -25.74 -3.40
C ASP A 398 10.74 -24.96 -2.94
N ALA A 399 10.31 -25.11 -1.68
CA ALA A 399 9.14 -24.43 -1.13
C ALA A 399 9.44 -23.01 -0.59
N GLN A 400 10.71 -22.69 -0.36
CA GLN A 400 11.16 -21.36 0.09
C GLN A 400 10.95 -20.25 -0.96
N ILE A 401 10.83 -20.62 -2.24
CA ILE A 401 10.61 -19.67 -3.34
C ILE A 401 9.14 -19.24 -3.34
N GLU A 402 8.19 -20.18 -3.28
CA GLU A 402 6.75 -19.91 -3.28
C GLU A 402 6.24 -19.24 -1.99
N THR A 403 6.84 -19.56 -0.84
CA THR A 403 6.45 -18.98 0.47
C THR A 403 6.95 -17.55 0.67
N LYS A 404 8.09 -17.18 0.08
CA LYS A 404 8.58 -15.79 0.05
C LYS A 404 7.68 -14.87 -0.78
N GLU A 405 7.06 -15.39 -1.83
CA GLU A 405 6.09 -14.66 -2.65
C GLU A 405 4.78 -14.37 -1.88
N ARG A 406 4.33 -15.29 -1.02
CA ARG A 406 3.12 -15.12 -0.19
C ARG A 406 3.36 -14.24 1.04
N THR A 407 4.56 -14.29 1.62
CA THR A 407 4.93 -13.51 2.80
C THR A 407 5.39 -12.08 2.45
N ALA A 408 5.55 -11.73 1.17
CA ALA A 408 5.92 -10.38 0.73
C ALA A 408 4.89 -9.28 1.11
N SER A 409 3.67 -9.65 1.48
CA SER A 409 2.67 -8.74 2.07
C SER A 409 2.73 -8.61 3.60
N LEU A 410 3.73 -9.19 4.27
CA LEU A 410 3.78 -9.17 5.73
C LEU A 410 4.00 -7.76 6.27
N VAL A 411 2.94 -7.26 6.90
CA VAL A 411 3.06 -6.47 8.12
C VAL A 411 4.13 -7.13 8.96
N VAL A 412 5.23 -6.41 9.24
CA VAL A 412 6.15 -6.75 10.31
C VAL A 412 5.31 -6.68 11.57
N LEU A 413 4.64 -7.78 11.93
CA LEU A 413 4.01 -7.91 13.22
C LEU A 413 5.19 -7.84 14.20
N PRO A 414 5.34 -6.77 15.02
CA PRO A 414 6.19 -6.89 16.20
C PRO A 414 5.70 -8.16 16.91
N PRO A 415 6.58 -8.98 17.52
CA PRO A 415 6.24 -10.30 18.05
C PRO A 415 5.01 -10.24 18.96
N LEU A 416 3.86 -10.35 18.30
CA LEU A 416 2.49 -10.45 18.76
C LEU A 416 2.02 -11.87 18.54
N VAL A 417 2.80 -12.63 17.75
CA VAL A 417 2.97 -14.06 17.94
C VAL A 417 3.14 -14.27 19.43
N LEU A 418 2.13 -14.95 19.98
CA LEU A 418 2.12 -15.47 21.33
C LEU A 418 3.53 -15.88 21.74
N GLY A 419 3.96 -15.37 22.89
CA GLY A 419 5.33 -15.47 23.35
C GLY A 419 5.86 -16.87 23.15
N TYR A 420 6.75 -17.03 22.16
CA TYR A 420 7.64 -18.18 22.14
C TYR A 420 8.31 -18.25 23.51
N ASP A 421 8.73 -17.11 24.05
CA ASP A 421 9.26 -17.03 25.41
C ASP A 421 8.22 -17.38 26.49
N GLU A 422 6.95 -17.00 26.37
CA GLU A 422 5.93 -17.29 27.40
C GLU A 422 5.52 -18.76 27.39
N ILE A 423 5.20 -19.33 26.21
CA ILE A 423 4.86 -20.76 26.08
C ILE A 423 6.09 -21.64 26.31
N TYR A 424 7.28 -21.26 25.83
CA TYR A 424 8.50 -22.00 26.12
C TYR A 424 8.84 -21.94 27.62
N ASN A 425 8.66 -20.80 28.29
CA ASN A 425 8.90 -20.71 29.74
C ASN A 425 7.81 -21.45 30.54
N GLU A 426 6.53 -21.37 30.15
CA GLU A 426 5.44 -22.12 30.80
C GLU A 426 5.63 -23.64 30.61
N LEU A 427 5.98 -24.11 29.42
CA LEU A 427 6.30 -25.52 29.15
C LEU A 427 7.56 -25.97 29.89
N LYS A 428 8.57 -25.11 30.02
CA LYS A 428 9.80 -25.41 30.77
C LYS A 428 9.54 -25.41 32.28
N GLU A 429 8.69 -24.54 32.78
CA GLU A 429 8.24 -24.53 34.18
C GLU A 429 7.40 -25.77 34.50
N GLU A 430 6.53 -26.22 33.59
CA GLU A 430 5.79 -27.48 33.73
C GLU A 430 6.71 -28.70 33.67
N GLN A 431 7.67 -28.74 32.74
CA GLN A 431 8.69 -29.80 32.67
C GLN A 431 9.51 -29.85 33.97
N ASN A 432 10.04 -28.71 34.43
CA ASN A 432 10.77 -28.63 35.69
C ASN A 432 9.90 -29.02 36.90
N ALA A 433 8.60 -28.72 36.89
CA ALA A 433 7.67 -29.12 37.95
C ALA A 433 7.35 -30.62 37.92
N THR A 434 7.35 -31.25 36.74
CA THR A 434 7.24 -32.71 36.60
C THR A 434 8.53 -33.44 36.99
N GLU A 435 9.69 -32.90 36.62
CA GLU A 435 11.01 -33.42 37.01
C GLU A 435 11.23 -33.27 38.52
N ALA A 436 10.88 -32.12 39.12
CA ALA A 436 10.95 -31.92 40.57
C ALA A 436 9.97 -32.80 41.37
N LYS A 437 8.89 -33.29 40.74
CA LYS A 437 7.99 -34.30 41.33
C LYS A 437 8.55 -35.72 41.18
N ALA A 438 9.27 -36.01 40.10
CA ALA A 438 9.98 -37.26 39.89
C ALA A 438 11.23 -37.40 40.78
N GLU A 439 11.91 -36.30 41.11
CA GLU A 439 13.04 -36.30 42.06
C GLU A 439 12.62 -36.36 43.53
N ARG A 440 11.34 -36.10 43.85
CA ARG A 440 10.78 -36.16 45.20
C ARG A 440 10.10 -37.49 45.56
N SER A 441 10.10 -38.48 44.67
CA SER A 441 9.80 -39.86 45.08
C SER A 441 10.96 -40.42 45.91
N PRO A 442 10.70 -41.09 47.05
CA PRO A 442 11.77 -41.59 47.92
C PRO A 442 12.61 -42.67 47.19
N PRO A 443 13.91 -42.77 47.49
CA PRO A 443 14.79 -43.72 46.81
C PRO A 443 14.40 -45.16 47.15
N ASP A 444 14.30 -46.00 46.11
CA ASP A 444 14.13 -47.44 46.24
C ASP A 444 15.27 -48.05 47.07
N PHE A 445 14.90 -48.65 48.20
CA PHE A 445 15.79 -49.41 49.06
C PHE A 445 16.22 -50.69 48.32
N ILE A 446 17.48 -50.77 47.89
CA ILE A 446 18.06 -51.99 47.32
C ILE A 446 18.50 -52.89 48.49
N ASP A 447 17.70 -53.92 48.79
CA ASP A 447 18.12 -54.95 49.74
C ASP A 447 18.92 -56.07 49.05
N THR A 448 19.94 -56.52 49.78
CA THR A 448 21.01 -57.40 49.31
C THR A 448 20.56 -58.86 49.22
N LYS A 449 20.02 -59.28 48.07
CA LYS A 449 20.11 -60.66 47.55
C LYS A 449 19.39 -60.76 46.21
N GLY A 450 20.15 -61.00 45.16
CA GLY A 450 19.65 -61.11 43.80
C GLY A 450 18.59 -62.21 43.63
N ARG A 451 17.38 -61.80 43.25
CA ARG A 451 16.52 -62.40 42.21
C ARG A 451 15.27 -61.52 42.06
N ARG A 452 15.08 -60.97 40.86
CA ARG A 452 13.97 -60.08 40.48
C ARG A 452 12.64 -60.83 40.49
N ASN A 453 11.59 -60.22 41.04
CA ASN A 453 10.20 -60.50 40.70
C ASN A 453 9.27 -59.35 41.12
N PHE A 454 8.11 -59.31 40.45
CA PHE A 454 6.79 -58.80 40.86
C PHE A 454 6.21 -57.61 40.09
N ASP A 455 5.37 -57.99 39.11
CA ASP A 455 3.91 -57.82 39.12
C ASP A 455 3.22 -56.52 38.67
N ILE A 456 2.02 -56.80 38.15
CA ILE A 456 1.19 -56.08 37.19
C ILE A 456 -0.11 -55.66 37.89
N GLN A 457 -0.50 -54.41 37.70
CA GLN A 457 -1.86 -53.83 37.68
C GLN A 457 -2.75 -53.72 38.95
N ARG A 458 -3.50 -52.60 38.89
CA ARG A 458 -4.87 -52.31 39.38
C ARG A 458 -5.04 -51.93 40.85
N ASP A 459 -5.32 -50.64 41.09
CA ASP A 459 -6.63 -50.16 41.53
C ASP A 459 -6.59 -48.64 41.87
N PHE A 460 -7.08 -47.79 40.95
CA PHE A 460 -7.45 -46.40 41.26
C PHE A 460 -8.98 -46.29 41.30
N GLY A 461 -9.53 -46.83 42.39
CA GLY A 461 -10.91 -46.66 42.79
C GLY A 461 -10.96 -46.52 44.31
N SER A 462 -11.59 -45.43 44.79
CA SER A 462 -11.85 -45.07 46.19
C SER A 462 -10.77 -44.26 46.92
N LEU A 463 -11.25 -43.30 47.75
CA LEU A 463 -10.55 -42.30 48.59
C LEU A 463 -10.28 -40.98 47.83
N PHE A 464 -11.11 -39.93 47.92
CA PHE A 464 -11.58 -39.30 49.15
C PHE A 464 -13.02 -38.77 49.05
N LYS A 465 -13.91 -39.39 49.83
CA LYS A 465 -15.04 -38.72 50.49
C LYS A 465 -14.54 -38.16 51.83
N ASP A 466 -15.22 -37.12 52.29
CA ASP A 466 -15.23 -36.56 53.65
C ASP A 466 -14.08 -35.64 54.08
N ARG A 467 -14.35 -34.34 54.00
CA ARG A 467 -14.26 -33.39 55.14
C ARG A 467 -15.11 -32.14 54.88
N ARG A 468 -16.34 -32.16 55.39
CA ARG A 468 -17.11 -30.95 55.76
C ARG A 468 -17.06 -30.80 57.29
N SER A 469 -16.79 -29.57 57.73
CA SER A 469 -17.34 -28.87 58.91
C SER A 469 -16.26 -28.17 59.74
N LEU A 470 -16.25 -26.82 59.73
CA LEU A 470 -16.50 -25.98 60.90
C LEU A 470 -16.38 -24.47 60.55
N ASN A 471 -17.56 -23.83 60.57
CA ASN A 471 -17.91 -22.50 61.10
C ASN A 471 -17.26 -21.19 60.60
N THR A 472 -18.05 -20.51 59.77
CA THR A 472 -18.57 -19.12 59.89
C THR A 472 -18.10 -18.23 61.05
N LYS A 473 -17.71 -16.99 60.71
CA LYS A 473 -18.22 -15.73 61.30
C LYS A 473 -17.93 -14.50 60.40
N SER A 474 -19.01 -13.80 60.04
CA SER A 474 -19.20 -12.35 59.72
C SER A 474 -17.96 -11.45 59.65
N ILE A 475 -17.85 -10.54 58.67
CA ILE A 475 -18.53 -9.23 58.66
C ILE A 475 -18.93 -8.83 57.21
N ASN A 476 -20.23 -8.58 57.03
CA ASN A 476 -20.81 -7.71 56.01
C ASN A 476 -20.89 -6.28 56.57
N ASP A 477 -21.10 -5.32 55.65
CA ASP A 477 -21.57 -3.93 55.80
C ASP A 477 -20.53 -3.00 55.11
N ASP A 478 -20.83 -2.27 54.03
CA ASP A 478 -22.05 -1.56 53.71
C ASP A 478 -22.47 -1.65 52.23
N ILE A 479 -23.79 -1.76 52.07
CA ILE A 479 -24.56 -1.49 50.86
C ILE A 479 -24.67 0.03 50.69
N ASN A 480 -24.49 0.53 49.47
CA ASN A 480 -25.37 1.58 48.99
C ASN A 480 -25.77 1.33 47.54
N MET A 481 -26.91 0.65 47.42
CA MET A 481 -27.81 0.69 46.27
C MET A 481 -28.48 2.07 46.26
N ASN A 482 -28.35 2.82 45.17
CA ASN A 482 -29.42 3.63 44.60
C ASN A 482 -28.88 4.38 43.38
N GLU A 483 -29.14 3.83 42.19
CA GLU A 483 -29.78 4.59 41.12
C GLU A 483 -30.40 3.60 40.12
N PHE A 484 -31.70 3.39 40.33
CA PHE A 484 -32.74 3.07 39.34
C PHE A 484 -32.40 3.64 37.95
N SER A 485 -32.69 3.04 36.79
CA SER A 485 -33.70 2.06 36.38
C SER A 485 -33.48 1.67 34.90
N PRO A 486 -34.16 0.63 34.40
CA PRO A 486 -34.09 0.14 33.02
C PRO A 486 -35.26 0.65 32.16
N ILE A 487 -35.06 0.95 30.87
CA ILE A 487 -36.17 1.00 29.88
C ILE A 487 -35.71 0.43 28.51
N PHE A 488 -36.60 -0.41 28.00
CA PHE A 488 -36.66 -1.17 26.77
C PHE A 488 -36.60 -0.40 25.42
N THR A 489 -36.32 -1.19 24.38
CA THR A 489 -36.90 -1.21 23.01
C THR A 489 -36.62 -0.13 21.95
N TYR A 490 -36.13 -0.64 20.80
CA TYR A 490 -36.47 -0.36 19.40
C TYR A 490 -36.58 1.10 18.90
N ARG A 491 -35.62 1.50 18.06
CA ARG A 491 -35.82 1.69 16.61
C ARG A 491 -34.50 1.73 15.87
#